data_AF-A0A1Y2ATP8-F1
#
_entry.id   AF-A0A1Y2ATP8-F1
#
_cell.length_a   1.000
_cell.length_b   1.000
_cell.length_c   1.000
_cell.angle_alpha   90.00
_cell.angle_beta   90.00
_cell.angle_gamma   90.00
#
_symmetry.space_group_name_H-M   'P 1'
#
loop_
_entity.id
_entity.type
_entity.pdbx_description
1 polymer ?
#
loop_
_entity_poly.entity_id
_entity_poly.type
_entity_poly.pdbx_seq_one_letter_code
_entity_poly.pdbx_strand_id
1 'polypeptide(L)'
;MDYLTILATRSLVLFPRPKQQLHPRSSSTTSSLSSPKTPTMGVPSPSPIVMPIHSIVYDDSHTAHFLVQHLLRDSGLGLGFGMSPGREMTHEAEVLVWREIDKAKMFVRALGEWFATSTDNDNSGRIDQGSLDALAAKFGLGIKGDGDTDSEGVGEDEEQINGGIAIPHKRAAVHT
;
A
#
# COMPACT_ATOMS: atom_id res chain seq x y z
N MET A 1 -4.45 -19.47 12.07
CA MET A 1 -3.70 -20.01 10.92
C MET A 1 -2.36 -20.49 11.42
N ASP A 2 -1.84 -21.59 10.88
CA ASP A 2 -0.47 -22.03 11.16
C ASP A 2 0.55 -21.26 10.30
N TYR A 3 1.83 -21.36 10.65
CA TYR A 3 2.93 -20.64 10.02
C TYR A 3 3.04 -20.90 8.52
N LEU A 4 2.98 -22.17 8.10
CA LEU A 4 3.16 -22.54 6.70
C LEU A 4 1.99 -22.07 5.84
N THR A 5 0.76 -22.18 6.36
CA THR A 5 -0.43 -21.62 5.71
C THR A 5 -0.27 -20.13 5.44
N ILE A 6 0.30 -19.37 6.38
CA ILE A 6 0.51 -17.93 6.18
C ILE A 6 1.51 -17.66 5.08
N LEU A 7 2.67 -18.32 5.10
CA LEU A 7 3.70 -18.13 4.06
C LEU A 7 3.21 -18.51 2.66
N ALA A 8 2.33 -19.51 2.56
CA ALA A 8 1.82 -20.01 1.29
C ALA A 8 0.68 -19.17 0.71
N THR A 9 -0.24 -18.68 1.55
CA THR A 9 -1.54 -18.11 1.09
C THR A 9 -1.67 -16.60 1.29
N ARG A 10 -0.73 -15.97 2.01
CA ARG A 10 -0.83 -14.55 2.32
C ARG A 10 0.11 -13.71 1.48
N SER A 11 -0.37 -12.53 1.18
CA SER A 11 0.39 -11.49 0.49
C SER A 11 0.60 -10.30 1.41
N LEU A 12 1.74 -9.64 1.28
CA LEU A 12 2.02 -8.38 1.95
C LEU A 12 1.65 -7.22 1.03
N VAL A 13 1.13 -6.15 1.64
CA VAL A 13 0.98 -4.86 0.99
C VAL A 13 2.24 -4.07 1.30
N LEU A 14 3.11 -3.95 0.29
CA LEU A 14 4.31 -3.14 0.32
C LEU A 14 3.95 -1.69 -0.05
N PHE A 15 4.70 -0.73 0.49
CA PHE A 15 4.43 0.70 0.32
C PHE A 15 3.00 1.12 0.71
N PRO A 16 2.48 0.68 1.87
CA PRO A 16 1.13 1.07 2.27
C PRO A 16 1.06 2.58 2.44
N ARG A 17 0.01 3.21 1.89
CA ARG A 17 -0.24 4.62 2.12
C ARG A 17 -0.38 4.83 3.63
N PRO A 18 0.33 5.81 4.23
CA PRO A 18 0.05 6.17 5.60
C PRO A 18 -1.43 6.56 5.65
N LYS A 19 -2.24 5.79 6.38
CA LYS A 19 -3.62 6.19 6.70
C LYS A 19 -3.47 7.56 7.34
N GLN A 20 -3.88 8.61 6.63
CA GLN A 20 -3.86 9.96 7.16
C GLN A 20 -4.64 9.89 8.47
N GLN A 21 -3.92 9.85 9.59
CA GLN A 21 -4.56 10.08 10.87
C GLN A 21 -5.09 11.50 10.74
N LEU A 22 -6.41 11.63 10.57
CA LEU A 22 -7.15 12.85 10.76
C LEU A 22 -6.89 13.30 12.21
N HIS A 23 -5.75 13.94 12.44
CA HIS A 23 -5.50 14.66 13.69
C HIS A 23 -6.41 15.89 13.64
N PRO A 24 -7.30 16.08 14.64
CA PRO A 24 -7.95 17.36 14.80
C PRO A 24 -6.87 18.41 15.07
N ARG A 25 -6.85 19.43 14.20
CA ARG A 25 -6.04 20.65 14.31
C ARG A 25 -5.94 21.11 15.77
N SER A 26 -4.75 20.96 16.35
CA SER A 26 -4.32 21.78 17.48
C SER A 26 -3.31 22.80 16.95
N SER A 27 -3.65 24.07 17.10
CA SER A 27 -2.94 25.23 16.57
C SER A 27 -1.64 25.58 17.30
N SER A 28 -0.67 26.11 16.53
CA SER A 28 0.40 27.08 16.89
C SER A 28 1.50 26.61 17.88
N THR A 29 2.81 26.92 17.76
CA THR A 29 3.52 28.11 17.23
C THR A 29 5.05 27.85 17.13
N THR A 30 5.71 28.52 16.18
CA THR A 30 7.15 28.93 16.09
C THR A 30 8.25 27.86 16.32
N SER A 31 9.09 27.53 15.34
CA SER A 31 10.25 28.37 14.98
C SER A 31 10.98 27.86 13.72
N SER A 32 11.55 28.82 12.99
CA SER A 32 12.35 28.63 11.77
C SER A 32 13.77 28.14 12.08
N LEU A 33 14.25 27.12 11.37
CA LEU A 33 15.69 26.89 11.19
C LEU A 33 15.95 26.51 9.72
N SER A 34 16.68 27.40 9.06
CA SER A 34 17.11 27.36 7.66
C SER A 34 17.94 26.11 7.38
N SER A 35 17.37 25.16 6.64
CA SER A 35 18.15 24.14 5.93
C SER A 35 18.26 24.53 4.45
N PRO A 36 19.42 24.29 3.79
CA PRO A 36 19.56 24.57 2.38
C PRO A 36 18.50 23.77 1.62
N LYS A 37 17.64 24.49 0.88
CA LYS A 37 16.70 23.92 -0.08
C LYS A 37 17.52 23.37 -1.25
N THR A 38 18.13 22.21 -1.09
CA THR A 38 18.36 21.36 -2.24
C THR A 38 16.98 21.04 -2.82
N PRO A 39 16.74 21.23 -4.13
CA PRO A 39 15.61 20.60 -4.76
C PRO A 39 15.88 19.10 -4.71
N THR A 40 15.55 18.47 -3.59
CA THR A 40 15.36 17.03 -3.56
C THR A 40 14.24 16.82 -4.56
N MET A 41 14.59 16.40 -5.78
CA MET A 41 13.64 15.78 -6.69
C MET A 41 13.10 14.59 -5.92
N GLY A 42 12.03 14.82 -5.16
CA GLY A 42 11.52 13.88 -4.19
C GLY A 42 11.15 12.61 -4.93
N VAL A 43 11.61 11.47 -4.43
CA VAL A 43 11.13 10.19 -4.91
C VAL A 43 9.61 10.21 -4.80
N PRO A 44 8.90 9.90 -5.89
CA PRO A 44 7.46 9.85 -5.86
C PRO A 44 7.02 8.84 -4.80
N SER A 45 5.98 9.21 -4.06
CA SER A 45 5.36 8.31 -3.09
C SER A 45 4.82 7.11 -3.87
N PRO A 46 5.34 5.90 -3.63
CA PRO A 46 4.92 4.74 -4.39
C PRO A 46 3.46 4.37 -4.19
N SER A 47 2.86 3.77 -5.21
CA SER A 47 1.57 3.13 -5.05
C SER A 47 1.73 1.83 -4.24
N PRO A 48 0.76 1.50 -3.38
CA PRO A 48 0.77 0.22 -2.68
C PRO A 48 0.77 -0.94 -3.66
N ILE A 49 1.56 -1.97 -3.37
CA ILE A 49 1.62 -3.18 -4.19
C ILE A 49 1.46 -4.42 -3.33
N VAL A 50 0.62 -5.34 -3.80
CA VAL A 50 0.37 -6.62 -3.14
C VAL A 50 1.34 -7.66 -3.69
N MET A 51 2.04 -8.36 -2.79
CA MET A 51 3.03 -9.36 -3.18
C MET A 51 2.99 -10.59 -2.28
N PRO A 52 2.98 -11.81 -2.85
CA PRO A 52 3.02 -13.03 -2.05
C PRO A 52 4.24 -13.08 -1.13
N ILE A 53 4.03 -13.50 0.13
CA ILE A 53 5.14 -13.59 1.10
C ILE A 53 6.25 -14.49 0.59
N HIS A 54 5.90 -15.62 -0.03
CA HIS A 54 6.89 -16.57 -0.55
C HIS A 54 7.82 -15.94 -1.61
N SER A 55 7.31 -15.06 -2.48
CA SER A 55 8.13 -14.41 -3.51
C SER A 55 9.22 -13.52 -2.89
N ILE A 56 8.87 -12.78 -1.85
CA ILE A 56 9.80 -11.87 -1.15
C ILE A 56 10.87 -12.65 -0.37
N VAL A 57 10.51 -13.80 0.19
CA VAL A 57 11.41 -14.61 1.03
C VAL A 57 12.37 -15.43 0.20
N TYR A 58 11.91 -16.04 -0.89
CA TYR A 58 12.70 -17.02 -1.66
C TYR A 58 13.38 -16.43 -2.89
N ASP A 59 12.90 -15.31 -3.45
CA ASP A 59 13.48 -14.67 -4.63
C ASP A 59 13.48 -13.14 -4.49
N ASP A 60 14.28 -12.67 -3.54
CA ASP A 60 14.41 -11.24 -3.23
C ASP A 60 14.99 -10.42 -4.38
N SER A 61 15.83 -11.02 -5.22
CA SER A 61 16.49 -10.36 -6.35
C SER A 61 15.50 -10.11 -7.49
N HIS A 62 14.70 -11.10 -7.87
CA HIS A 62 13.64 -10.92 -8.87
C HIS A 62 12.57 -9.96 -8.37
N THR A 63 12.18 -10.12 -7.09
CA THR A 63 11.26 -9.23 -6.40
C THR A 63 11.75 -7.77 -6.42
N ALA A 64 13.03 -7.55 -6.09
CA ALA A 64 13.60 -6.21 -6.09
C ALA A 64 13.56 -5.57 -7.47
N HIS A 65 13.96 -6.33 -8.51
CA HIS A 65 13.93 -5.83 -9.88
C HIS A 65 12.52 -5.47 -10.34
N PHE A 66 11.53 -6.31 -10.04
CA PHE A 66 10.12 -6.03 -10.35
C PHE A 66 9.61 -4.77 -9.62
N LEU A 67 9.92 -4.63 -8.33
CA LEU A 67 9.50 -3.47 -7.54
C LEU A 67 10.17 -2.17 -8.02
N VAL A 68 11.46 -2.20 -8.39
CA VAL A 68 12.13 -1.01 -8.94
C VAL A 68 11.46 -0.57 -10.25
N GLN A 69 11.14 -1.53 -11.13
CA GLN A 69 10.40 -1.22 -12.36
C GLN A 69 9.02 -0.65 -12.09
N HIS A 70 8.31 -1.18 -11.09
CA HIS A 70 7.00 -0.69 -10.65
C HIS A 70 7.09 0.77 -10.17
N LEU A 71 8.05 1.07 -9.28
CA LEU A 71 8.31 2.41 -8.78
C LEU A 71 8.57 3.41 -9.91
N LEU A 72 9.46 3.05 -10.83
CA LEU A 72 9.86 3.93 -11.94
C LEU A 72 8.72 4.16 -12.94
N ARG A 73 7.79 3.21 -13.10
CA ARG A 73 6.59 3.37 -13.92
C ARG A 73 5.57 4.30 -13.27
N ASP A 74 5.28 4.08 -11.99
CA ASP A 74 4.29 4.86 -11.23
C ASP A 74 4.71 6.32 -11.00
N SER A 75 6.02 6.57 -11.06
CA SER A 75 6.62 7.89 -10.94
C SER A 75 6.14 8.91 -11.98
N GLY A 76 5.47 8.49 -13.06
CA GLY A 76 4.95 9.36 -14.13
C GLY A 76 6.03 10.09 -14.95
N LEU A 77 7.29 10.04 -14.52
CA LEU A 77 8.46 10.60 -15.21
C LEU A 77 8.87 9.81 -16.46
N GLY A 78 8.15 8.72 -16.79
CA GLY A 78 8.50 7.79 -17.87
C GLY A 78 7.69 7.89 -19.17
N LEU A 79 6.73 8.82 -19.33
CA LEU A 79 5.83 8.80 -20.51
C LEU A 79 5.75 10.11 -21.33
N GLY A 80 6.63 11.08 -21.07
CA GLY A 80 6.76 12.27 -21.91
C GLY A 80 8.23 12.49 -22.32
N PHE A 81 8.56 12.17 -23.57
CA PHE A 81 9.84 12.51 -24.23
C PHE A 81 11.13 11.85 -23.68
N GLY A 82 11.36 10.58 -24.03
CA GLY A 82 12.72 10.04 -24.32
C GLY A 82 13.80 10.10 -23.22
N MET A 83 13.47 10.49 -22.00
CA MET A 83 14.39 10.49 -20.86
C MET A 83 14.25 9.18 -20.11
N SER A 84 15.23 8.29 -20.26
CA SER A 84 15.41 7.19 -19.31
C SER A 84 15.53 7.76 -17.90
N PRO A 85 15.00 7.08 -16.86
CA PRO A 85 15.20 7.51 -15.48
C PRO A 85 16.69 7.71 -15.23
N GLY A 86 17.05 8.85 -14.61
CA GLY A 86 18.43 9.13 -14.26
C GLY A 86 18.99 8.02 -13.38
N ARG A 87 20.31 7.76 -13.48
CA ARG A 87 20.98 6.75 -12.64
C ARG A 87 20.72 6.98 -11.16
N GLU A 88 20.66 8.23 -10.74
CA GLU A 88 20.36 8.64 -9.37
C GLU A 88 18.96 8.21 -8.93
N MET A 89 17.94 8.44 -9.77
CA MET A 89 16.56 8.03 -9.48
C MET A 89 16.42 6.51 -9.41
N THR A 90 17.13 5.78 -10.29
CA THR A 90 17.14 4.32 -10.27
C THR A 90 17.76 3.79 -8.99
N HIS A 91 18.88 4.38 -8.57
CA HIS A 91 19.55 4.00 -7.32
C HIS A 91 18.68 4.31 -6.09
N GLU A 92 18.00 5.45 -6.08
CA GLU A 92 17.13 5.81 -4.97
C GLU A 92 15.90 4.88 -4.88
N ALA A 93 15.31 4.53 -6.03
CA ALA A 93 14.25 3.53 -6.11
C ALA A 93 14.74 2.17 -5.60
N GLU A 94 15.94 1.75 -5.98
CA GLU A 94 16.55 0.50 -5.49
C GLU A 94 16.72 0.51 -3.97
N VAL A 95 17.23 1.61 -3.39
CA VAL A 95 17.37 1.76 -1.93
C VAL A 95 16.02 1.65 -1.23
N LEU A 96 14.97 2.27 -1.77
CA LEU A 96 13.62 2.17 -1.20
C LEU A 96 13.08 0.73 -1.26
N VAL A 97 13.27 0.04 -2.38
CA VAL A 97 12.85 -1.35 -2.55
C VAL A 97 13.55 -2.27 -1.57
N TRP A 98 14.87 -2.15 -1.41
CA TRP A 98 15.60 -2.98 -0.47
C TRP A 98 15.19 -2.73 0.98
N ARG A 99 14.86 -1.50 1.35
CA ARG A 99 14.28 -1.19 2.67
C ARG A 99 12.95 -1.88 2.88
N GLU A 100 12.12 -1.95 1.86
CA GLU A 100 10.79 -2.57 1.95
C GLU A 100 10.89 -4.11 2.02
N ILE A 101 11.82 -4.71 1.26
CA ILE A 101 12.14 -6.13 1.37
C ILE A 101 12.69 -6.47 2.76
N ASP A 102 13.54 -5.62 3.33
CA ASP A 102 14.09 -5.83 4.68
C ASP A 102 12.98 -5.86 5.74
N LYS A 103 12.02 -4.92 5.69
CA LYS A 103 10.84 -4.93 6.57
C LYS A 103 10.05 -6.24 6.43
N ALA A 104 9.81 -6.70 5.21
CA ALA A 104 9.09 -7.95 4.96
C ALA A 104 9.84 -9.16 5.55
N LYS A 105 11.17 -9.22 5.40
CA LYS A 105 11.99 -10.27 6.01
C LYS A 105 11.99 -10.19 7.55
N MET A 106 12.04 -9.00 8.11
CA MET A 106 11.93 -8.78 9.55
C MET A 106 10.56 -9.21 10.10
N PHE A 107 9.49 -8.94 9.36
CA PHE A 107 8.16 -9.46 9.67
C PHE A 107 8.13 -11.00 9.67
N VAL A 108 8.70 -11.66 8.65
CA VAL A 108 8.74 -13.13 8.59
C VAL A 108 9.53 -13.73 9.75
N ARG A 109 10.65 -13.10 10.14
CA ARG A 109 11.41 -13.51 11.34
C ARG A 109 10.58 -13.39 12.61
N ALA A 110 9.94 -12.25 12.82
CA ALA A 110 9.07 -12.02 13.98
C ALA A 110 7.87 -12.97 14.01
N LEU A 111 7.34 -13.33 12.84
CA LEU A 111 6.30 -14.35 12.71
C LEU A 111 6.83 -15.73 13.15
N GLY A 112 8.02 -16.11 12.69
CA GLY A 112 8.68 -17.35 13.14
C GLY A 112 8.91 -17.39 14.65
N GLU A 113 9.40 -16.29 15.24
CA GLU A 113 9.58 -16.15 16.69
C GLU A 113 8.26 -16.26 17.45
N TRP A 114 7.18 -15.68 16.93
CA TRP A 114 5.85 -15.78 17.52
C TRP A 114 5.38 -17.24 17.61
N PHE A 115 5.60 -18.04 16.57
CA PHE A 115 5.24 -19.46 16.59
C PHE A 115 6.18 -20.29 17.46
N ALA A 116 7.49 -19.99 17.46
CA ALA A 116 8.46 -20.67 18.33
C ALA A 116 8.10 -20.48 19.82
N THR A 117 7.75 -19.26 20.22
CA THR A 117 7.37 -18.93 21.61
C THR A 117 5.97 -19.42 22.01
N SER A 118 5.05 -19.54 21.03
CA SER A 118 3.69 -20.05 21.28
C SER A 118 3.64 -21.57 21.45
N THR A 119 4.61 -22.30 20.90
CA THR A 119 4.67 -23.77 20.98
C THR A 119 5.01 -24.25 22.40
N ASP A 120 5.72 -23.44 23.20
CA ASP A 120 6.05 -23.73 24.60
C ASP A 120 4.91 -23.41 25.58
N ASN A 121 3.93 -22.58 25.18
CA ASN A 121 2.91 -22.02 26.08
C ASN A 121 1.49 -22.47 25.72
N ASP A 122 1.24 -23.77 25.58
CA ASP A 122 -0.10 -24.40 25.40
C ASP A 122 -1.03 -23.79 24.33
N ASN A 123 -0.53 -22.85 23.54
CA ASN A 123 -1.27 -22.12 22.56
C ASN A 123 -1.18 -22.94 21.28
N SER A 124 -2.32 -23.17 20.62
CA SER A 124 -2.51 -24.20 19.59
C SER A 124 -1.64 -24.12 18.31
N GLY A 125 -0.56 -23.32 18.30
CA GLY A 125 0.29 -23.10 17.14
C GLY A 125 -0.46 -22.37 16.04
N ARG A 126 -1.42 -21.51 16.40
CA ARG A 126 -2.29 -20.78 15.47
C ARG A 126 -2.38 -19.32 15.86
N ILE A 127 -2.10 -18.44 14.91
CA ILE A 127 -2.34 -16.99 15.03
C ILE A 127 -3.68 -16.62 14.39
N ASP A 128 -4.44 -15.75 15.02
CA ASP A 128 -5.66 -15.17 14.42
C ASP A 128 -5.32 -14.04 13.42
N GLN A 129 -6.29 -13.65 12.59
CA GLN A 129 -6.06 -12.62 11.57
C GLN A 129 -5.71 -11.26 12.18
N GLY A 130 -6.36 -10.85 13.28
CA GLY A 130 -6.12 -9.56 13.91
C GLY A 130 -4.72 -9.45 14.51
N SER A 131 -4.24 -10.51 15.17
CA SER A 131 -2.86 -10.60 15.66
C SER A 131 -1.83 -10.58 14.52
N LEU A 132 -2.16 -11.22 13.39
CA LEU A 132 -1.30 -11.22 12.20
C LEU A 132 -1.23 -9.82 11.55
N ASP A 133 -2.36 -9.13 11.43
CA ASP A 133 -2.44 -7.75 10.93
C ASP A 133 -1.65 -6.80 11.84
N ALA A 134 -1.82 -6.94 13.15
CA ALA A 134 -1.10 -6.14 14.15
C ALA A 134 0.41 -6.39 14.09
N LEU A 135 0.84 -7.63 13.83
CA LEU A 135 2.25 -7.96 13.67
C LEU A 135 2.82 -7.32 12.40
N ALA A 136 2.13 -7.41 11.26
CA ALA A 136 2.55 -6.77 10.01
C ALA A 136 2.62 -5.24 10.14
N ALA A 137 1.64 -4.64 10.82
CA ALA A 137 1.58 -3.20 11.03
C ALA A 137 2.77 -2.65 11.82
N LYS A 138 3.37 -3.43 12.75
CA LYS A 138 4.59 -3.03 13.48
C LYS A 138 5.79 -2.78 12.55
N PHE A 139 5.83 -3.45 11.41
CA PHE A 139 6.87 -3.27 10.40
C PHE A 139 6.45 -2.29 9.29
N GLY A 140 5.27 -1.66 9.42
CA GLY A 140 4.73 -0.76 8.41
C GLY A 140 4.26 -1.49 7.16
N LEU A 141 3.79 -2.74 7.30
CA LEU A 141 3.27 -3.57 6.20
C LEU A 141 1.77 -3.82 6.39
N GLY A 142 1.06 -3.97 5.29
CA GLY A 142 -0.28 -4.57 5.30
C GLY A 142 -0.20 -6.07 4.99
N ILE A 143 -1.24 -6.82 5.32
CA ILE A 143 -1.39 -8.22 4.89
C ILE A 143 -2.75 -8.38 4.22
N LYS A 144 -2.82 -9.21 3.18
CA LYS A 144 -4.01 -9.48 2.40
C LYS A 144 -4.21 -10.99 2.26
N GLY A 145 -5.45 -11.46 2.43
CA GLY A 145 -5.83 -12.85 2.17
C GLY A 145 -6.22 -13.12 0.73
N ASP A 146 -6.14 -14.39 0.33
CA ASP A 146 -6.58 -14.91 -0.99
C ASP A 146 -8.09 -14.71 -1.29
N GLY A 147 -8.87 -14.17 -0.35
CA GLY A 147 -10.31 -13.92 -0.50
C GLY A 147 -10.75 -12.48 -0.26
N ASP A 148 -9.81 -11.57 0.06
CA ASP A 148 -10.13 -10.16 0.25
C ASP A 148 -10.14 -9.48 -1.13
N THR A 149 -11.18 -9.71 -1.93
CA THR A 149 -11.49 -8.77 -3.02
C THR A 149 -11.78 -7.42 -2.39
N ASP A 150 -10.98 -6.43 -2.76
CA ASP A 150 -11.13 -5.06 -2.29
C ASP A 150 -12.53 -4.58 -2.66
N SER A 151 -13.43 -4.49 -1.68
CA SER A 151 -14.48 -3.49 -1.77
C SER A 151 -13.78 -2.14 -1.65
N GLU A 152 -13.27 -1.64 -2.79
CA GLU A 152 -13.14 -0.21 -2.99
C GLU A 152 -14.53 0.37 -2.74
N GLY A 153 -14.73 0.88 -1.51
CA GLY A 153 -15.87 1.72 -1.19
C GLY A 153 -15.78 2.96 -2.07
N VAL A 154 -16.43 2.88 -3.23
CA VAL A 154 -16.80 4.02 -4.05
C VAL A 154 -17.50 4.99 -3.11
N GLY A 155 -16.85 6.13 -2.89
CA GLY A 155 -17.51 7.29 -2.31
C GLY A 155 -18.62 7.71 -3.27
N GLU A 156 -19.85 7.33 -2.96
CA GLU A 156 -21.02 8.00 -3.52
C GLU A 156 -21.21 9.27 -2.71
N ASP A 157 -20.51 10.32 -3.15
CA ASP A 157 -20.88 11.70 -2.84
C ASP A 157 -22.24 11.94 -3.50
N GLU A 158 -23.33 11.68 -2.75
CA GLU A 158 -24.68 12.12 -3.11
C GLU A 158 -24.73 13.66 -3.05
N GLU A 159 -24.25 14.30 -4.12
CA GLU A 159 -24.52 15.69 -4.41
C GLU A 159 -26.00 15.83 -4.77
N GLN A 160 -26.81 16.21 -3.77
CA GLN A 160 -28.20 16.66 -3.95
C GLN A 160 -28.25 17.89 -4.86
N ILE A 161 -28.32 17.67 -6.18
CA ILE A 161 -28.72 18.70 -7.14
C ILE A 161 -30.23 18.88 -7.08
N ASN A 162 -30.66 19.74 -6.16
CA ASN A 162 -32.02 20.27 -6.11
C ASN A 162 -32.20 21.26 -7.27
N GLY A 163 -32.56 20.74 -8.45
CA GLY A 163 -32.71 21.51 -9.69
C GLY A 163 -34.01 21.17 -10.41
N GLY A 164 -35.13 21.57 -9.83
CA GLY A 164 -36.44 21.45 -10.45
C GLY A 164 -36.51 22.25 -11.75
N ILE A 165 -36.61 21.57 -12.89
CA ILE A 165 -36.96 22.16 -14.18
C ILE A 165 -38.18 21.41 -14.72
N ALA A 166 -39.29 22.14 -14.79
CA ALA A 166 -40.56 21.70 -15.29
C ALA A 166 -40.49 21.31 -16.79
N ILE A 167 -40.99 20.12 -17.12
CA ILE A 167 -41.18 19.68 -18.50
C ILE A 167 -42.67 19.86 -18.85
N PRO A 168 -43.04 20.72 -19.82
CA PRO A 168 -44.41 20.76 -20.31
C PRO A 168 -44.69 19.60 -21.27
N HIS A 169 -45.72 18.82 -20.96
CA HIS A 169 -46.31 17.82 -21.84
C HIS A 169 -46.81 18.46 -23.15
N LYS A 170 -46.21 18.11 -24.29
CA LYS A 170 -46.88 18.18 -25.60
C LYS A 170 -47.25 16.76 -26.03
N ARG A 171 -48.55 16.48 -26.01
CA ARG A 171 -49.18 15.28 -26.53
C ARG A 171 -49.59 15.57 -27.99
N ALA A 172 -49.07 14.82 -28.96
CA ALA A 172 -49.57 14.86 -30.33
C ALA A 172 -49.47 13.47 -31.00
N ALA A 173 -50.65 12.98 -31.38
CA ALA A 173 -51.01 11.96 -32.38
C ALA A 173 -50.46 10.52 -32.17
N VAL A 174 -51.13 9.43 -32.60
CA VAL A 174 -51.88 9.20 -33.85
C VAL A 174 -52.86 8.00 -33.69
N HIS A 175 -53.81 7.92 -34.64
CA HIS A 175 -54.70 6.80 -35.04
C HIS A 175 -55.95 6.59 -34.17
N THR A 176 -57.17 6.64 -34.72
CA THR A 176 -57.67 6.14 -36.03
C THR A 176 -58.77 7.03 -36.58
#